data_AF-A0A8X8AQQ8-F1
#
_entry.id   AF-A0A8X8AQQ8-F1
#
_cell.length_a   1.000
_cell.length_b   1.000
_cell.length_c   1.000
_cell.angle_alpha   90.00
_cell.angle_beta   90.00
_cell.angle_gamma   90.00
#
_symmetry.space_group_name_H-M   'P 1'
#
loop_
_entity.id
_entity.type
_entity.pdbx_description
1 polymer ?
#
loop_
_entity_poly.entity_id
_entity_poly.type
_entity_poly.pdbx_seq_one_letter_code
_entity_poly.pdbx_strand_id
1 'polypeptide(L)' 'MEETSSKASVDKLQEMMEIRKQDHELKKADFEMKDKLNKQHMLETLLAKKEPLSEIEVALKNKLISDMLS' A
#
# COMPACT_ATOMS: atom_id res chain seq x y z
N MET A 1 -21.24 -36.68 -21.44
CA MET A 1 -21.82 -35.40 -20.97
C MET A 1 -21.27 -34.98 -19.60
N GLU A 2 -20.70 -35.89 -18.80
CA GLU A 2 -20.07 -35.58 -17.49
C GLU A 2 -18.77 -34.77 -17.60
N GLU A 3 -17.89 -35.10 -18.55
CA GLU A 3 -16.55 -34.49 -18.64
C GLU A 3 -16.55 -33.00 -19.04
N THR A 4 -17.53 -32.55 -19.83
CA THR A 4 -17.62 -31.15 -20.26
C THR A 4 -18.15 -30.23 -19.16
N SER A 5 -18.98 -30.74 -18.26
CA SER A 5 -19.47 -30.01 -17.08
C SER A 5 -18.39 -29.86 -16.01
N SER A 6 -17.60 -30.91 -15.79
CA SER A 6 -16.51 -30.90 -14.82
C SER A 6 -15.38 -29.94 -15.24
N LYS A 7 -15.02 -29.94 -16.54
CA LYS A 7 -14.02 -29.02 -17.09
C LYS A 7 -14.42 -27.54 -16.98
N ALA A 8 -15.66 -27.21 -17.36
CA ALA A 8 -16.17 -25.84 -17.23
C ALA A 8 -16.19 -25.34 -15.77
N SER A 9 -16.42 -26.25 -14.81
CA SER A 9 -16.39 -25.93 -13.38
C SER A 9 -14.97 -25.63 -12.88
N VAL A 10 -13.98 -26.39 -13.36
CA VAL A 10 -12.56 -26.17 -13.04
C VAL A 10 -12.06 -24.87 -13.66
N ASP A 11 -12.39 -24.60 -14.92
CA ASP A 11 -11.99 -23.37 -15.61
C ASP A 11 -12.52 -22.12 -14.89
N LYS A 12 -13.78 -22.15 -14.42
CA LYS A 12 -14.38 -21.08 -13.63
C LYS A 12 -13.68 -20.89 -12.27
N LEU A 13 -13.31 -21.98 -11.59
CA LEU A 13 -12.57 -21.89 -10.33
C LEU A 13 -11.18 -21.30 -10.53
N GLN A 14 -10.52 -21.63 -11.65
CA GLN A 14 -9.22 -21.08 -12.00
C GLN A 14 -9.31 -19.57 -12.24
N GLU A 15 -10.29 -19.12 -13.03
CA GLU A 15 -10.55 -17.69 -13.26
C GLU A 15 -10.81 -16.94 -11.93
N MET A 16 -11.61 -17.52 -11.03
CA MET A 16 -11.84 -16.94 -9.70
C MET A 16 -10.58 -16.88 -8.82
N MET A 17 -9.63 -17.79 -9.00
CA MET A 17 -8.34 -17.74 -8.30
C MET A 17 -7.43 -16.67 -8.89
N GLU A 18 -7.42 -16.52 -10.21
CA GLU A 18 -6.64 -15.50 -10.92
C GLU A 18 -7.12 -14.09 -10.55
N ILE A 19 -8.44 -13.85 -10.54
CA ILE A 19 -9.03 -12.57 -10.10
C ILE A 19 -8.64 -12.27 -8.65
N ARG A 20 -8.76 -13.25 -7.75
CA ARG A 20 -8.37 -13.05 -6.34
C ARG A 20 -6.89 -12.71 -6.20
N LYS A 21 -6.02 -13.36 -6.98
CA LYS A 21 -4.59 -13.07 -6.97
C LYS A 21 -4.33 -11.62 -7.40
N GLN A 22 -4.95 -11.19 -8.49
CA GLN A 22 -4.84 -9.81 -9.00
C GLN A 22 -5.35 -8.79 -7.97
N ASP A 23 -6.50 -9.04 -7.35
CA ASP A 23 -7.05 -8.18 -6.29
C ASP A 23 -6.10 -8.05 -5.09
N HIS A 24 -5.45 -9.14 -4.70
CA HIS A 24 -4.47 -9.11 -3.61
C HIS A 24 -3.22 -8.30 -3.99
N GLU A 25 -2.75 -8.39 -5.23
CA GLU A 25 -1.62 -7.60 -5.72
C GLU A 25 -1.96 -6.10 -5.77
N LEU A 26 -3.14 -5.75 -6.28
CA LEU A 26 -3.63 -4.36 -6.29
C LEU A 26 -3.76 -3.77 -4.89
N LYS A 27 -4.29 -4.55 -3.93
CA LYS A 27 -4.40 -4.12 -2.53
C LYS A 27 -3.05 -3.87 -1.88
N LYS A 28 -2.04 -4.69 -2.19
CA LYS A 28 -0.67 -4.48 -1.69
C LYS A 28 -0.10 -3.16 -2.22
N ALA A 29 -0.23 -2.92 -3.53
CA ALA A 29 0.22 -1.67 -4.14
C ALA A 29 -0.50 -0.44 -3.56
N ASP A 30 -1.82 -0.53 -3.32
CA ASP A 30 -2.60 0.54 -2.69
C ASP A 30 -2.14 0.81 -1.23
N PHE A 31 -1.83 -0.24 -0.48
CA PHE A 31 -1.32 -0.10 0.89
C PHE A 31 0.06 0.57 0.92
N GLU A 32 0.97 0.16 0.03
CA GLU A 32 2.29 0.78 -0.13
C GLU A 32 2.19 2.25 -0.52
N MET A 33 1.28 2.59 -1.45
CA MET A 33 1.02 3.97 -1.86
C MET A 33 0.45 4.80 -0.72
N LYS A 34 -0.50 4.25 0.05
CA LYS A 34 -1.07 4.91 1.23
C LYS A 34 -0.05 5.16 2.33
N ASP A 35 0.84 4.21 2.60
CA ASP A 35 1.92 4.40 3.58
C ASP A 35 2.85 5.54 3.14
N LYS A 36 3.22 5.59 1.86
CA LYS A 36 4.03 6.68 1.30
C LYS A 36 3.32 8.04 1.42
N LEU A 37 2.03 8.09 1.07
CA LEU A 37 1.22 9.31 1.19
C LEU A 37 1.13 9.79 2.63
N ASN A 38 0.94 8.87 3.58
CA ASN A 38 0.84 9.20 5.00
C ASN A 38 2.16 9.76 5.55
N LYS A 39 3.30 9.17 5.16
CA LYS A 39 4.63 9.70 5.51
C LYS A 39 4.85 11.11 4.94
N GLN A 40 4.45 11.33 3.69
CA GLN A 40 4.51 12.66 3.05
C GLN A 40 3.64 13.68 3.81
N HIS A 41 2.39 13.34 4.10
CA HIS A 41 1.48 14.24 4.80
C HIS A 41 1.94 14.57 6.22
N MET A 42 2.50 13.59 6.93
CA MET A 42 3.09 13.81 8.25
C MET A 42 4.30 14.76 8.18
N LEU A 43 5.16 14.60 7.17
CA LEU A 43 6.29 15.50 6.94
C LEU A 43 5.83 16.93 6.61
N GLU A 44 4.84 17.08 5.72
CA GLU A 44 4.23 18.38 5.40
C GLU A 44 3.65 19.06 6.64
N THR A 45 2.95 18.30 7.48
CA THR A 45 2.38 18.81 8.74
C THR A 45 3.48 19.32 9.68
N LEU A 46 4.59 18.58 9.81
CA LEU A 46 5.75 19.02 10.60
C LEU A 46 6.42 20.26 10.01
N LEU A 47 6.53 20.36 8.69
CA LEU A 47 7.12 21.52 8.01
C LEU A 47 6.23 22.76 8.05
N ALA A 48 4.91 22.60 8.11
CA ALA A 48 3.95 23.68 8.18
C ALA A 48 3.81 24.30 9.58
N LYS A 49 4.37 23.68 10.62
CA LYS A 49 4.34 24.23 11.99
C LYS A 49 5.10 25.56 12.03
N LYS A 50 4.42 26.59 12.57
CA LYS A 50 4.99 27.93 12.78
C LYS A 50 5.81 28.02 14.07
N GLU A 51 5.60 27.09 14.98
CA GLU A 51 6.35 26.97 16.23
C GLU A 51 7.61 26.14 16.01
N PRO A 52 8.69 26.38 16.80
CA PRO A 52 9.87 25.53 16.75
C PRO A 52 9.49 24.09 17.11
N LEU A 53 9.93 23.15 16.27
CA LEU A 53 9.73 21.73 16.52
C LEU A 53 10.44 21.30 17.80
N SER A 54 9.77 20.49 18.61
CA SER A 54 10.40 19.80 19.73
C SER A 54 11.47 18.82 19.24
N GLU A 55 12.38 18.42 20.11
CA GLU A 55 13.47 17.49 19.78
C GLU A 55 12.95 16.18 19.16
N ILE A 56 11.84 15.65 19.68
CA ILE A 56 11.19 14.44 19.17
C ILE A 56 10.67 14.65 17.74
N GLU A 57 10.07 15.82 17.47
CA GLU A 57 9.56 16.15 16.15
C GLU A 57 10.67 16.39 15.12
N VAL A 58 11.79 16.96 15.55
CA VAL A 58 12.99 17.09 14.71
C VAL A 58 13.55 15.71 14.38
N ALA A 59 13.66 14.82 15.37
CA ALA A 59 14.10 13.44 15.14
C ALA A 59 13.17 12.70 14.17
N LEU A 60 11.84 12.82 14.36
CA LEU A 60 10.85 12.24 13.47
C LEU A 60 10.95 12.81 12.05
N LYS A 61 11.05 14.14 11.91
CA LYS A 61 11.21 14.82 10.61
C LYS A 61 12.44 14.29 9.87
N ASN A 62 13.58 14.22 10.55
CA ASN A 62 14.83 13.74 9.95
C ASN A 62 14.73 12.28 9.51
N LYS A 63 14.09 11.43 10.34
CA LYS A 63 13.84 10.04 9.98
C LYS A 63 12.95 9.92 8.75
N LEU A 64 11.85 10.67 8.68
CA LEU A 64 10.95 10.68 7.52
C LEU A 64 11.67 11.12 6.24
N ILE A 65 12.50 12.16 6.31
CA ILE A 65 13.30 12.61 5.18
C ILE A 65 14.28 11.52 4.74
N SER A 66 14.98 10.88 5.69
CA SER A 66 15.90 9.79 5.39
C SER A 66 15.20 8.61 4.73
N ASP A 67 14.05 8.18 5.29
CA ASP A 67 13.26 7.06 4.77
C ASP A 67 12.68 7.36 3.36
N MET A 68 12.47 8.63 3.02
CA MET A 68 11.96 9.04 1.71
C MET A 68 13.06 9.23 0.65
N LEU A 69 14.30 9.49 1.06
CA LEU A 69 15.45 9.73 0.17
C LEU A 69 16.39 8.52 0.04
N SER A 70 16.20 7.48 0.85
CA SER A 70 16.90 6.19 0.74
C SER A 70 16.28 5.32 -0.34
#